data_AF-A0A8T5LNR6-F1
#
_entry.id   AF-A0A8T5LNR6-F1
#
_cell.length_a   1.000
_cell.length_b   1.000
_cell.length_c   1.000
_cell.angle_alpha   90.00
_cell.angle_beta   90.00
_cell.angle_gamma   90.00
#
_symmetry.space_group_name_H-M   'P 1'
#
loop_
_entity.id
_entity.type
_entity.pdbx_description
1 polymer ?
#
loop_
_entity_poly.entity_id
_entity_poly.type
_entity_poly.pdbx_seq_one_letter_code
_entity_poly.pdbx_strand_id
1 'polypeptide(L)'
;YDKLDEVKLIGGTNTRRAIKICESLENQLHKDQCYSKLAEATLQQSYCNEVQTSVTKDDCLSILAEKKEESAICDDVTSESKRDMCLMHFATAGTDFTVCDRVTNKYLKQSCNSLKKLSETNFSELGSPPSFDINQFTDASGNIDFERMNEYFASITG
;
A
#
# COMPACT_ATOMS: atom_id res chain seq x y z
N TYR A 1 -26.45 5.59 8.18
CA TYR A 1 -25.40 4.56 8.16
C TYR A 1 -25.97 3.21 7.75
N ASP A 2 -27.12 2.78 8.27
CA ASP A 2 -27.76 1.48 8.00
C ASP A 2 -27.91 1.10 6.51
N LYS A 3 -28.29 2.06 5.64
CA LYS A 3 -28.44 1.82 4.20
C LYS A 3 -27.12 1.47 3.49
N LEU A 4 -25.99 1.99 3.97
CA LEU A 4 -24.68 1.74 3.37
C LEU A 4 -24.19 0.31 3.68
N ASP A 5 -24.48 -0.17 4.89
CA ASP A 5 -24.14 -1.54 5.28
C ASP A 5 -25.04 -2.56 4.57
N GLU A 6 -26.32 -2.23 4.34
CA GLU A 6 -27.21 -3.03 3.49
C GLU A 6 -26.61 -3.23 2.09
N VAL A 7 -26.11 -2.17 1.46
CA VAL A 7 -25.50 -2.23 0.12
C VAL A 7 -24.26 -3.14 0.10
N LYS A 8 -23.45 -3.12 1.17
CA LYS A 8 -22.30 -4.03 1.28
C LYS A 8 -22.74 -5.50 1.33
N LEU A 9 -23.86 -5.80 1.99
CA LEU A 9 -24.39 -7.17 2.12
C LEU A 9 -25.06 -7.66 0.83
N ILE A 10 -25.83 -6.81 0.17
CA ILE A 10 -26.64 -7.22 -0.98
C ILE A 10 -25.98 -6.92 -2.33
N GLY A 11 -24.88 -6.16 -2.37
CA GLY A 11 -24.26 -5.70 -3.62
C GLY A 11 -23.95 -6.83 -4.61
N GLY A 12 -23.43 -7.95 -4.11
CA GLY A 12 -23.09 -9.13 -4.92
C GLY A 12 -24.27 -10.06 -5.26
N THR A 13 -25.40 -9.98 -4.55
CA THR A 13 -26.54 -10.91 -4.73
C THR A 13 -27.78 -10.25 -5.33
N ASN A 14 -27.97 -8.95 -5.09
CA ASN A 14 -29.07 -8.15 -5.61
C ASN A 14 -28.59 -6.73 -5.96
N THR A 15 -27.68 -6.66 -6.92
CA THR A 15 -27.07 -5.41 -7.41
C THR A 15 -28.11 -4.39 -7.84
N ARG A 16 -29.22 -4.82 -8.47
CA ARG A 16 -30.31 -3.93 -8.88
C ARG A 16 -30.95 -3.19 -7.68
N ARG A 17 -31.18 -3.90 -6.56
CA ARG A 17 -31.69 -3.25 -5.33
C ARG A 17 -30.63 -2.35 -4.72
N ALA A 18 -29.37 -2.77 -4.70
CA ALA A 18 -28.27 -1.96 -4.18
C ALA A 18 -28.14 -0.61 -4.90
N ILE A 19 -28.21 -0.62 -6.25
CA ILE A 19 -28.20 0.59 -7.08
C ILE A 19 -29.35 1.52 -6.67
N LYS A 20 -30.58 1.00 -6.56
CA LYS A 20 -31.74 1.81 -6.14
C LYS A 20 -31.56 2.44 -4.77
N ILE A 21 -30.90 1.74 -3.83
CA ILE A 21 -30.56 2.31 -2.52
C ILE A 21 -29.63 3.51 -2.71
N CYS A 22 -28.54 3.36 -3.47
CA CYS A 22 -27.60 4.44 -3.74
C CYS A 22 -28.25 5.64 -4.45
N GLU A 23 -29.11 5.38 -5.45
CA GLU A 23 -29.87 6.41 -6.16
C GLU A 23 -30.82 7.19 -5.25
N SER A 24 -31.35 6.56 -4.20
CA SER A 24 -32.28 7.18 -3.24
C SER A 24 -31.62 8.10 -2.21
N LEU A 25 -30.29 8.16 -2.17
CA LEU A 25 -29.55 8.99 -1.21
C LEU A 25 -29.46 10.43 -1.73
N GLU A 26 -29.98 11.38 -0.95
CA GLU A 26 -29.97 12.80 -1.30
C GLU A 26 -28.60 13.46 -1.10
N ASN A 27 -27.87 13.04 -0.07
CA ASN A 27 -26.56 13.60 0.23
C ASN A 27 -25.49 12.99 -0.69
N GLN A 28 -24.78 13.84 -1.43
CA GLN A 28 -23.79 13.41 -2.42
C GLN A 28 -22.65 12.56 -1.80
N LEU A 29 -22.16 12.93 -0.62
CA LEU A 29 -21.13 12.15 0.08
C LEU A 29 -21.63 10.74 0.41
N HIS A 30 -22.86 10.60 0.90
CA HIS A 30 -23.44 9.28 1.16
C HIS A 30 -23.67 8.49 -0.14
N LYS A 31 -24.07 9.16 -1.23
CA LYS A 31 -24.25 8.52 -2.54
C LYS A 31 -22.92 7.99 -3.09
N ASP A 32 -21.87 8.78 -3.01
CA ASP A 32 -20.50 8.42 -3.40
C ASP A 32 -19.98 7.23 -2.58
N GLN A 33 -20.15 7.27 -1.24
CA GLN A 33 -19.80 6.16 -0.36
C GLN A 33 -20.61 4.89 -0.67
N CYS A 34 -21.87 5.03 -1.06
CA CYS A 34 -22.73 3.92 -1.43
C CYS A 34 -22.20 3.21 -2.69
N TYR A 35 -21.90 3.98 -3.75
CA TYR A 35 -21.33 3.41 -4.96
C TYR A 35 -19.94 2.82 -4.73
N SER A 36 -19.14 3.40 -3.83
CA SER A 36 -17.86 2.82 -3.45
C SER A 36 -18.00 1.46 -2.77
N LYS A 37 -18.94 1.31 -1.82
CA LYS A 37 -19.25 0.00 -1.21
C LYS A 37 -19.82 -0.99 -2.21
N LEU A 38 -20.61 -0.52 -3.17
CA LEU A 38 -21.12 -1.37 -4.24
C LEU A 38 -20.00 -1.86 -5.16
N ALA A 39 -19.03 -1.01 -5.50
CA ALA A 39 -17.83 -1.39 -6.24
C ALA A 39 -17.04 -2.46 -5.49
N GLU A 40 -16.80 -2.28 -4.18
CA GLU A 40 -16.12 -3.26 -3.32
C GLU A 40 -16.87 -4.61 -3.30
N ALA A 41 -18.20 -4.59 -3.12
CA ALA A 41 -19.00 -5.80 -3.00
C ALA A 41 -19.17 -6.58 -4.31
N THR A 42 -19.06 -5.89 -5.46
CA THR A 42 -19.24 -6.49 -6.80
C THR A 42 -17.93 -6.71 -7.54
N LEU A 43 -16.84 -6.12 -7.06
CA LEU A 43 -15.55 -6.01 -7.74
C LEU A 43 -15.64 -5.37 -9.13
N GLN A 44 -16.60 -4.45 -9.33
CA GLN A 44 -16.80 -3.75 -10.60
C GLN A 44 -16.39 -2.28 -10.51
N GLN A 45 -15.37 -1.93 -11.30
CA GLN A 45 -14.82 -0.57 -11.38
C GLN A 45 -15.82 0.46 -11.91
N SER A 46 -16.79 0.05 -12.71
CA SER A 46 -17.85 0.93 -13.21
C SER A 46 -18.59 1.66 -12.10
N TYR A 47 -18.75 1.06 -10.92
CA TYR A 47 -19.38 1.74 -9.79
C TYR A 47 -18.47 2.80 -9.13
N CYS A 48 -17.14 2.65 -9.16
CA CYS A 48 -16.25 3.75 -8.80
C CYS A 48 -16.36 4.92 -9.79
N ASN A 49 -16.74 4.68 -11.04
CA ASN A 49 -16.94 5.77 -12.02
C ASN A 49 -18.21 6.59 -11.76
N GLU A 50 -19.18 6.04 -11.03
CA GLU A 50 -20.38 6.77 -10.59
C GLU A 50 -20.13 7.72 -9.41
N VAL A 51 -18.95 7.63 -8.77
CA VAL A 51 -18.54 8.50 -7.67
C VAL A 51 -18.16 9.88 -8.19
N GLN A 52 -18.80 10.93 -7.69
CA GLN A 52 -18.60 12.30 -8.16
C GLN A 52 -17.45 13.03 -7.43
N THR A 53 -17.29 12.79 -6.14
CA THR A 53 -16.21 13.41 -5.36
C THR A 53 -14.89 12.73 -5.71
N SER A 54 -13.95 13.46 -6.31
CA SER A 54 -12.65 12.93 -6.77
C SER A 54 -11.89 12.19 -5.68
N VAL A 55 -11.85 12.75 -4.46
CA VAL A 55 -11.19 12.14 -3.30
C VAL A 55 -11.78 10.77 -2.99
N THR A 56 -13.12 10.65 -2.99
CA THR A 56 -13.82 9.38 -2.74
C THR A 56 -13.69 8.41 -3.90
N LYS A 57 -13.61 8.90 -5.14
CA LYS A 57 -13.38 8.08 -6.33
C LYS A 57 -11.99 7.46 -6.29
N ASP A 58 -10.97 8.24 -5.98
CA ASP A 58 -9.60 7.79 -5.82
C ASP A 58 -9.48 6.71 -4.72
N ASP A 59 -10.18 6.90 -3.60
CA ASP A 59 -10.24 5.89 -2.52
C ASP A 59 -10.95 4.61 -2.97
N CYS A 60 -12.07 4.74 -3.70
CA CYS A 60 -12.79 3.61 -4.28
C CYS A 60 -11.90 2.77 -5.20
N LEU A 61 -11.20 3.43 -6.13
CA LEU A 61 -10.29 2.78 -7.07
C LEU A 61 -9.13 2.09 -6.35
N SER A 62 -8.57 2.73 -5.33
CA SER A 62 -7.46 2.16 -4.55
C SER A 62 -7.87 0.90 -3.80
N ILE A 63 -9.02 0.93 -3.13
CA ILE A 63 -9.58 -0.25 -2.45
C ILE A 63 -9.89 -1.36 -3.46
N LEU A 64 -10.45 -1.00 -4.62
CA LEU A 64 -10.77 -1.97 -5.65
C LEU A 64 -9.52 -2.63 -6.24
N ALA A 65 -8.45 -1.87 -6.46
CA ALA A 65 -7.16 -2.37 -6.91
C ALA A 65 -6.62 -3.44 -5.94
N GLU A 66 -6.65 -3.17 -4.64
CA GLU A 66 -6.27 -4.13 -3.59
C GLU A 66 -7.16 -5.38 -3.63
N LYS A 67 -8.50 -5.22 -3.64
CA LYS A 67 -9.44 -6.35 -3.60
C LYS A 67 -9.36 -7.25 -4.83
N LYS A 68 -9.03 -6.68 -5.99
CA LYS A 68 -8.87 -7.43 -7.24
C LYS A 68 -7.44 -7.91 -7.47
N GLU A 69 -6.49 -7.46 -6.65
CA GLU A 69 -5.05 -7.65 -6.87
C GLU A 69 -4.59 -7.14 -8.25
N GLU A 70 -5.20 -6.06 -8.74
CA GLU A 70 -4.97 -5.50 -10.08
C GLU A 70 -4.36 -4.09 -9.99
N SER A 71 -3.02 -4.01 -10.03
CA SER A 71 -2.29 -2.74 -9.88
C SER A 71 -2.59 -1.72 -10.99
N ALA A 72 -3.07 -2.17 -12.15
CA ALA A 72 -3.46 -1.29 -13.26
C ALA A 72 -4.60 -0.33 -12.88
N ILE A 73 -5.49 -0.71 -11.96
CA ILE A 73 -6.58 0.15 -11.49
C ILE A 73 -6.04 1.42 -10.80
N CYS A 74 -4.85 1.35 -10.19
CA CYS A 74 -4.21 2.52 -9.60
C CYS A 74 -3.90 3.61 -10.64
N ASP A 75 -3.74 3.29 -11.93
CA ASP A 75 -3.45 4.30 -12.96
C ASP A 75 -4.60 5.28 -13.17
N ASP A 76 -5.83 4.88 -12.83
CA ASP A 76 -7.02 5.73 -12.92
C ASP A 76 -7.19 6.64 -11.69
N VAL A 77 -6.34 6.51 -10.67
CA VAL A 77 -6.33 7.38 -9.48
C VAL A 77 -5.74 8.74 -9.86
N THR A 78 -6.53 9.80 -9.64
CA THR A 78 -6.21 11.14 -10.13
C THR A 78 -5.20 11.89 -9.25
N SER A 79 -5.29 11.73 -7.93
CA SER A 79 -4.31 12.27 -7.00
C SER A 79 -3.00 11.48 -7.08
N GLU A 80 -1.90 12.13 -7.47
CA GLU A 80 -0.58 11.49 -7.59
C GLU A 80 -0.12 10.83 -6.29
N SER A 81 -0.37 11.47 -5.14
CA SER A 81 0.00 10.90 -3.84
C SER A 81 -0.83 9.66 -3.52
N LYS A 82 -2.13 9.65 -3.81
CA LYS A 82 -2.97 8.46 -3.63
C LYS A 82 -2.62 7.36 -4.61
N ARG A 83 -2.34 7.70 -5.87
CA ARG A 83 -1.88 6.75 -6.90
C ARG A 83 -0.60 6.06 -6.45
N ASP A 84 0.41 6.84 -6.05
CA ASP A 84 1.69 6.26 -5.61
C ASP A 84 1.49 5.38 -4.37
N MET A 85 0.62 5.76 -3.42
CA MET A 85 0.29 4.91 -2.27
C MET A 85 -0.45 3.62 -2.68
N CYS A 86 -1.38 3.69 -3.64
CA CYS A 86 -2.06 2.54 -4.22
C CYS A 86 -1.05 1.58 -4.85
N LEU A 87 -0.09 2.08 -5.64
CA LEU A 87 0.98 1.27 -6.23
C LEU A 87 1.90 0.67 -5.16
N MET A 88 2.27 1.45 -4.14
CA MET A 88 3.13 0.98 -3.05
C MET A 88 2.53 -0.19 -2.28
N HIS A 89 1.20 -0.30 -2.19
CA HIS A 89 0.53 -1.44 -1.56
C HIS A 89 1.04 -2.77 -2.14
N PHE A 90 1.12 -2.90 -3.46
CA PHE A 90 1.57 -4.11 -4.16
C PHE A 90 3.05 -4.44 -3.90
N ALA A 91 3.91 -3.43 -3.91
CA ALA A 91 5.32 -3.61 -3.61
C ALA A 91 5.53 -4.03 -2.14
N THR A 92 4.78 -3.44 -1.20
CA THR A 92 4.88 -3.78 0.23
C THR A 92 4.26 -5.13 0.57
N ALA A 93 3.22 -5.55 -0.16
CA ALA A 93 2.66 -6.89 -0.08
C ALA A 93 3.58 -7.95 -0.71
N GLY A 94 4.60 -7.53 -1.45
CA GLY A 94 5.52 -8.42 -2.17
C GLY A 94 4.88 -9.12 -3.37
N THR A 95 3.76 -8.60 -3.88
CA THR A 95 2.98 -9.24 -4.95
C THR A 95 3.41 -8.77 -6.33
N ASP A 96 3.76 -7.48 -6.49
CA ASP A 96 4.17 -6.92 -7.77
C ASP A 96 5.16 -5.76 -7.55
N PHE A 97 6.43 -5.97 -7.91
CA PHE A 97 7.47 -4.94 -7.88
C PHE A 97 7.60 -4.17 -9.20
N THR A 98 6.88 -4.55 -10.27
CA THR A 98 6.89 -3.80 -11.54
C THR A 98 6.22 -2.43 -11.39
N VAL A 99 5.35 -2.29 -10.39
CA VAL A 99 4.72 -1.02 -9.99
C VAL A 99 5.73 0.08 -9.64
N CYS A 100 6.95 -0.27 -9.19
CA CYS A 100 7.97 0.71 -8.81
C CYS A 100 8.36 1.66 -9.96
N ASP A 101 8.22 1.22 -11.21
CA ASP A 101 8.50 2.05 -12.38
C ASP A 101 7.46 3.16 -12.56
N ARG A 102 6.21 2.89 -12.15
CA ARG A 102 5.05 3.78 -12.23
C ARG A 102 4.95 4.76 -11.06
N VAL A 103 5.63 4.50 -9.95
CA VAL A 103 5.68 5.43 -8.80
C VAL A 103 6.41 6.71 -9.20
N THR A 104 5.76 7.85 -8.97
CA THR A 104 6.28 9.16 -9.37
C THR A 104 7.03 9.90 -8.26
N ASN A 105 6.59 9.75 -7.01
CA ASN A 105 7.24 10.34 -5.86
C ASN A 105 8.63 9.70 -5.67
N LYS A 106 9.67 10.52 -5.75
CA LYS A 106 11.07 10.06 -5.68
C LYS A 106 11.41 9.24 -4.43
N TYR A 107 10.84 9.59 -3.28
CA TYR A 107 11.13 8.91 -2.02
C TYR A 107 10.44 7.56 -1.97
N LEU A 108 9.16 7.50 -2.37
CA LEU A 108 8.43 6.24 -2.48
C LEU A 108 9.06 5.32 -3.52
N LYS A 109 9.48 5.86 -4.68
CA LYS A 109 10.17 5.10 -5.72
C LYS A 109 11.47 4.50 -5.22
N GLN A 110 12.27 5.26 -4.47
CA GLN A 110 13.49 4.74 -3.85
C GLN A 110 13.18 3.61 -2.87
N SER A 111 12.20 3.79 -1.98
CA SER A 111 11.77 2.75 -1.04
C SER A 111 11.27 1.49 -1.77
N CYS A 112 10.46 1.66 -2.81
CA CYS A 112 9.95 0.57 -3.64
C CYS A 112 11.10 -0.25 -4.26
N ASN A 113 12.07 0.43 -4.86
CA ASN A 113 13.23 -0.22 -5.47
C ASN A 113 14.12 -0.94 -4.44
N SER A 114 14.24 -0.41 -3.22
CA SER A 114 14.92 -1.10 -2.13
C SER A 114 14.18 -2.38 -1.73
N LEU A 115 12.86 -2.34 -1.59
CA LEU A 115 12.05 -3.53 -1.31
C LEU A 115 12.19 -4.58 -2.42
N LYS A 116 12.15 -4.15 -3.69
CA LYS A 116 12.39 -5.03 -4.84
C LYS A 116 13.74 -5.76 -4.73
N LYS A 117 14.84 -5.01 -4.53
CA LYS A 117 16.18 -5.60 -4.36
C LYS A 117 16.23 -6.58 -3.19
N LEU A 118 15.61 -6.25 -2.06
CA LEU A 118 15.56 -7.13 -0.90
C LEU A 118 14.80 -8.43 -1.20
N SER A 119 13.72 -8.37 -1.97
CA SER A 119 12.96 -9.56 -2.38
C SER A 119 13.75 -10.48 -3.32
N GLU A 120 14.68 -9.92 -4.09
CA GLU A 120 15.56 -10.64 -5.03
C GLU A 120 16.84 -11.13 -4.34
N THR A 121 17.14 -10.66 -3.13
CA THR A 121 18.39 -10.97 -2.42
C THR A 121 18.36 -12.38 -1.86
N ASN A 122 19.38 -13.16 -2.18
CA ASN A 122 19.61 -14.45 -1.53
C ASN A 122 20.33 -14.26 -0.20
N PHE A 123 19.59 -14.37 0.91
CA PHE A 123 20.15 -14.21 2.26
C PHE A 123 21.17 -15.28 2.64
N SER A 124 21.32 -16.37 1.86
CA SER A 124 22.41 -17.33 2.07
C SER A 124 23.77 -16.84 1.56
N GLU A 125 23.80 -15.80 0.73
CA GLU A 125 25.03 -15.19 0.18
C GLU A 125 25.47 -13.95 0.97
N LEU A 126 24.53 -13.33 1.69
CA LEU A 126 24.86 -12.42 2.78
C LEU A 126 25.45 -13.28 3.88
N GLY A 127 26.79 -13.28 3.99
CA GLY A 127 27.45 -13.83 5.16
C GLY A 127 26.70 -13.36 6.41
N SER A 128 26.38 -14.28 7.32
CA SER A 128 25.69 -13.95 8.56
C SER A 128 26.30 -12.67 9.13
N PRO A 129 25.50 -11.62 9.43
CA PRO A 129 26.05 -10.38 9.96
C PRO A 129 26.95 -10.78 11.13
N PRO A 130 28.22 -10.33 11.15
CA PRO A 130 29.12 -10.70 12.22
C PRO A 130 28.40 -10.43 13.53
N SER A 131 28.25 -11.47 14.35
CA SER A 131 27.51 -11.37 15.61
C SER A 131 28.08 -10.18 16.38
N PHE A 132 27.26 -9.14 16.55
CA PHE A 132 27.70 -7.95 17.27
C PHE A 132 27.75 -8.29 18.75
N ASP A 133 28.94 -8.72 19.19
CA ASP A 133 29.23 -8.94 20.60
C ASP A 133 29.70 -7.61 21.20
N ILE A 134 28.80 -6.92 21.89
CA ILE A 134 29.07 -5.64 22.56
C ILE A 134 30.28 -5.74 23.50
N ASN A 135 30.57 -6.93 24.06
CA ASN A 135 31.68 -7.15 24.98
C ASN A 135 33.07 -7.03 24.31
N GLN A 136 33.13 -7.10 22.97
CA GLN A 136 34.38 -6.82 22.23
C GLN A 136 34.71 -5.32 22.18
N PHE A 137 33.76 -4.48 22.53
CA PHE A 137 33.85 -3.01 22.52
C PHE A 137 33.73 -2.43 23.92
N THR A 138 33.95 -3.22 24.97
CA THR A 138 34.01 -2.72 26.34
C THR A 138 35.43 -2.77 26.89
N ASP A 139 35.83 -1.74 27.63
CA ASP A 139 37.07 -1.72 28.39
C ASP A 139 37.00 -2.65 29.62
N ALA A 140 38.12 -2.82 30.33
CA ALA A 140 38.19 -3.65 31.54
C ALA A 140 37.31 -3.12 32.70
N SER A 141 36.79 -1.90 32.60
CA SER A 141 35.87 -1.28 33.55
C SER A 141 34.40 -1.45 33.13
N GLY A 142 34.13 -2.10 31.99
CA GLY A 142 32.79 -2.30 31.44
C GLY A 142 32.23 -1.10 30.69
N ASN A 143 33.03 -0.06 30.43
CA ASN A 143 32.59 1.08 29.62
C ASN A 143 32.79 0.79 28.13
N ILE A 144 31.91 1.33 27.30
CA ILE A 144 32.01 1.19 25.85
C ILE A 144 33.20 2.00 25.33
N ASP A 145 34.10 1.33 24.64
CA ASP A 145 35.18 1.90 23.83
C ASP A 145 34.63 2.32 22.46
N PHE A 146 34.20 3.57 22.40
CA PHE A 146 33.59 4.15 21.21
C PHE A 146 34.56 4.28 20.03
N GLU A 147 35.87 4.39 20.27
CA GLU A 147 36.88 4.51 19.21
C GLU A 147 37.00 3.18 18.48
N ARG A 148 37.17 2.09 19.24
CA ARG A 148 37.22 0.72 18.71
C ARG A 148 35.93 0.30 18.02
N MET A 149 34.78 0.72 18.56
CA MET A 149 33.48 0.46 17.94
C MET A 149 33.33 1.19 16.59
N ASN A 150 33.78 2.44 16.50
CA ASN A 150 33.73 3.22 15.26
C ASN A 150 34.66 2.67 14.17
N GLU A 151 35.86 2.22 14.52
CA GLU A 151 36.79 1.56 13.59
C GLU A 151 36.19 0.29 12.98
N TYR A 152 35.52 -0.52 13.81
CA TYR A 152 34.84 -1.72 13.35
C TYR A 152 33.72 -1.39 12.35
N PHE A 153 32.86 -0.41 12.65
CA PHE A 153 31.81 0.01 11.72
C PHE A 153 32.38 0.59 10.42
N ALA A 154 33.49 1.34 10.47
CA ALA A 154 34.17 1.82 9.28
C ALA A 154 34.73 0.69 8.40
N SER A 155 35.15 -0.42 9.01
CA SER A 155 35.68 -1.58 8.27
C SER A 155 34.61 -2.39 7.51
N ILE A 156 33.35 -2.35 7.96
CA ILE A 156 32.24 -3.13 7.36
C ILE A 156 31.33 -2.31 6.44
N THR A 157 31.49 -0.99 6.39
CA THR A 157 30.67 -0.07 5.57
C THR A 157 31.40 0.47 4.33
N GLY A 158 32.52 -0.15 3.95
CA GLY A 158 33.34 0.22 2.80
C GLY A 158 32.59 0.30 1.47
#